data_AF-A0A535MT09-F1
#
_entry.id   AF-A0A535MT09-F1
#
_cell.length_a   1.000
_cell.length_b   1.000
_cell.length_c   1.000
_cell.angle_alpha   90.00
_cell.angle_beta   90.00
_cell.angle_gamma   90.00
#
_symmetry.space_group_name_H-M   'P 1'
#
loop_
_entity.id
_entity.type
_entity.pdbx_description
1 polymer ?
#
loop_
_entity_poly.entity_id
_entity_poly.type
_entity_poly.pdbx_seq_one_letter_code
_entity_poly.pdbx_strand_id
1 'polypeptide(L)'
;MKKWRSGLSLTLAALGVLVWPASALAATDPGLGTAGNFAVLAGTTVTNTGPTWITGELGVAPGSAVTGFPPGTSGVQHKGDSVATTAQ
;
A
#
# COMPACT_ATOMS: atom_id res chain seq x y z
N MET A 1 -48.52 28.32 -28.10
CA MET A 1 -47.60 27.53 -28.94
C MET A 1 -46.33 27.27 -28.15
N LYS A 2 -46.33 26.23 -27.31
CA LYS A 2 -45.35 25.99 -26.25
C LYS A 2 -45.16 24.47 -26.14
N LYS A 3 -43.91 24.02 -25.89
CA LYS A 3 -43.46 22.66 -25.50
C LYS A 3 -42.58 21.85 -26.47
N TRP A 4 -42.12 22.38 -27.61
CA TRP A 4 -41.33 21.50 -28.52
C TRP A 4 -39.82 21.41 -28.23
N ARG A 5 -39.23 22.38 -27.53
CA ARG A 5 -37.76 22.46 -27.36
C ARG A 5 -37.23 21.74 -26.11
N SER A 6 -38.09 21.49 -25.13
CA SER A 6 -37.69 20.92 -23.83
C SER A 6 -37.55 19.39 -23.83
N GLY A 7 -38.16 18.70 -24.80
CA GLY A 7 -38.02 17.24 -24.95
C GLY A 7 -36.71 16.81 -25.60
N LEU A 8 -36.16 17.64 -26.49
CA LEU A 8 -34.95 17.32 -27.27
C LEU A 8 -33.65 17.51 -26.47
N SER A 9 -33.65 18.42 -25.49
CA SER A 9 -32.49 18.64 -24.61
C SER A 9 -32.36 17.57 -23.52
N LEU A 10 -33.48 16.98 -23.09
CA LEU A 10 -33.46 15.95 -22.04
C LEU A 10 -33.00 14.59 -22.57
N THR A 11 -33.29 14.27 -23.84
CA THR A 11 -32.84 13.03 -24.49
C THR A 11 -31.34 13.05 -24.81
N LEU A 12 -30.79 14.20 -25.21
CA LEU A 12 -29.35 14.32 -25.50
C LEU A 12 -28.49 14.21 -24.23
N ALA A 13 -28.97 14.73 -23.10
CA ALA A 13 -28.31 14.58 -21.80
C ALA A 13 -28.32 13.11 -21.30
N ALA A 14 -29.41 12.38 -21.53
CA ALA A 14 -29.52 10.97 -21.15
C ALA A 14 -28.59 10.05 -21.98
N LEU A 15 -28.33 10.39 -23.25
CA LEU A 15 -27.37 9.67 -24.08
C LEU A 15 -25.90 9.93 -23.66
N GLY A 16 -25.59 11.12 -23.13
CA GLY A 16 -24.24 11.43 -22.63
C GLY A 16 -23.81 10.58 -21.43
N VAL A 17 -24.76 10.14 -20.59
CA VAL A 17 -24.50 9.25 -19.44
C VAL A 17 -24.28 7.79 -19.87
N LEU A 18 -24.92 7.34 -20.96
CA LEU A 18 -24.72 5.99 -21.50
C LEU A 18 -23.44 5.83 -22.32
N VAL A 19 -22.84 6.93 -22.76
CA VAL A 19 -21.59 6.96 -23.54
C VAL A 19 -20.38 7.27 -22.65
N TRP A 20 -20.58 7.51 -21.34
CA TRP A 20 -19.46 7.65 -20.41
C TRP A 20 -18.78 6.28 -20.23
N PRO A 21 -17.50 6.11 -20.60
CA PRO A 21 -16.81 4.86 -20.37
C PRO A 21 -16.68 4.67 -18.86
N ALA A 22 -17.48 3.75 -18.30
CA ALA A 22 -17.25 3.22 -16.97
C ALA A 22 -16.02 2.31 -17.04
N SER A 23 -14.83 2.91 -16.95
CA SER A 23 -13.58 2.16 -16.86
C SER A 23 -13.59 1.39 -15.53
N ALA A 24 -13.73 0.08 -15.57
CA ALA A 24 -13.48 -0.76 -14.41
C ALA A 24 -11.98 -0.71 -14.12
N LEU A 25 -11.58 0.07 -13.11
CA LEU A 25 -10.20 0.09 -12.62
C LEU A 25 -10.03 -1.12 -11.69
N ALA A 26 -9.39 -2.16 -12.21
CA ALA A 26 -8.90 -3.24 -11.36
C ALA A 26 -7.63 -2.78 -10.66
N ALA A 27 -7.50 -3.08 -9.36
CA ALA A 27 -6.23 -2.89 -8.66
C ALA A 27 -5.20 -3.85 -9.25
N THR A 28 -4.03 -3.32 -9.62
CA THR A 28 -2.85 -4.11 -10.00
C THR A 28 -1.88 -4.15 -8.82
N ASP A 29 -1.12 -5.24 -8.71
CA ASP A 29 -0.10 -5.35 -7.67
C ASP A 29 0.91 -4.19 -7.78
N PRO A 30 1.22 -3.49 -6.67
CA PRO A 30 2.12 -2.34 -6.69
C PRO A 30 3.59 -2.71 -6.91
N GLY A 31 3.96 -3.99 -6.89
CA GLY A 31 5.31 -4.46 -7.13
C GLY A 31 6.28 -4.07 -6.01
N LEU A 32 6.09 -4.64 -4.81
CA LEU A 32 6.87 -4.29 -3.61
C LEU A 32 8.38 -4.60 -3.70
N GLY A 33 8.83 -5.30 -4.74
CA GLY A 33 10.24 -5.64 -4.93
C GLY A 33 10.81 -6.39 -3.71
N THR A 34 11.99 -5.97 -3.27
CA THR A 34 12.70 -6.52 -2.10
C THR A 34 11.96 -6.29 -0.78
N ALA A 35 11.15 -5.24 -0.67
CA ALA A 35 10.33 -4.99 0.52
C ALA A 35 9.30 -6.10 0.77
N GLY A 36 8.90 -6.84 -0.28
CA GLY A 36 7.97 -7.97 -0.15
C GLY A 36 8.48 -9.13 0.71
N ASN A 37 9.79 -9.20 0.99
CA ASN A 37 10.38 -10.21 1.87
C ASN A 37 10.28 -9.84 3.36
N PHE A 38 10.01 -8.57 3.67
CA PHE A 38 9.99 -8.04 5.03
C PHE A 38 8.58 -8.03 5.59
N ALA A 39 8.40 -8.59 6.79
CA ALA A 39 7.16 -8.43 7.54
C ALA A 39 7.11 -7.08 8.25
N VAL A 40 8.27 -6.53 8.63
CA VAL A 40 8.41 -5.20 9.20
C VAL A 40 9.63 -4.53 8.58
N LEU A 41 9.46 -3.35 8.00
CA LEU A 41 10.54 -2.51 7.50
C LEU A 41 10.33 -1.08 8.01
N ALA A 42 11.31 -0.52 8.71
CA ALA A 42 11.23 0.82 9.30
C ALA A 42 12.38 1.73 8.86
N GLY A 43 12.16 3.04 8.92
CA GLY A 43 13.18 4.05 8.60
C GLY A 43 14.28 4.20 9.64
N THR A 44 13.89 4.36 10.91
CA THR A 44 14.82 4.79 11.98
C THR A 44 14.96 3.76 13.09
N THR A 45 13.84 3.29 13.63
CA THR A 45 13.81 2.39 14.78
C THR A 45 12.58 1.48 14.71
N VAL A 46 12.75 0.22 15.12
CA VAL A 46 11.64 -0.67 15.50
C VAL A 46 11.63 -0.86 17.01
N THR A 47 10.48 -0.62 17.65
CA THR A 47 10.27 -0.84 19.07
C THR A 47 9.09 -1.77 19.27
N ASN A 48 9.31 -2.87 19.96
CA ASN A 48 8.27 -3.81 20.34
C ASN A 48 8.07 -3.85 21.86
N THR A 49 6.83 -4.05 22.28
CA THR A 49 6.47 -4.25 23.68
C THR A 49 5.64 -5.53 23.79
N GLY A 50 6.02 -6.43 24.69
CA GLY A 50 5.32 -7.70 24.88
C GLY A 50 5.68 -8.78 23.84
N PRO A 51 5.05 -9.96 23.92
CA PRO A 51 5.45 -11.15 23.18
C PRO A 51 4.87 -11.18 21.75
N THR A 52 5.34 -10.26 20.90
CA THR A 52 4.99 -10.26 19.46
C THR A 52 5.73 -11.38 18.73
N TRP A 53 5.04 -12.07 17.83
CA TRP A 53 5.61 -13.12 16.98
C TRP A 53 5.58 -12.69 15.51
N ILE A 54 6.75 -12.43 14.91
CA ILE A 54 6.90 -12.08 13.50
C ILE A 54 7.49 -13.29 12.76
N THR A 55 6.76 -13.82 11.78
CA THR A 55 7.21 -14.95 10.96
C THR A 55 8.18 -14.55 9.84
N GLY A 56 8.12 -13.30 9.37
CA GLY A 56 8.99 -12.78 8.31
C GLY A 56 10.19 -11.99 8.81
N GLU A 57 10.93 -11.42 7.86
CA GLU A 57 12.12 -10.61 8.16
C GLU A 57 11.74 -9.26 8.77
N LEU A 58 12.65 -8.73 9.59
CA LEU A 58 12.54 -7.43 10.22
C LEU A 58 13.71 -6.55 9.76
N GLY A 59 13.42 -5.40 9.18
CA GLY A 59 14.41 -4.49 8.62
C GLY A 59 14.33 -3.08 9.19
N VAL A 60 15.48 -2.43 9.33
CA VAL A 60 15.58 -0.99 9.59
C VAL A 60 16.65 -0.40 8.70
N ALA A 61 16.33 0.66 7.95
CA ALA A 61 17.29 1.46 7.19
C ALA A 61 16.70 2.86 6.89
N PRO A 62 17.49 3.95 6.94
CA PRO A 62 18.92 4.03 7.23
C PRO A 62 19.29 3.87 8.72
N GLY A 63 18.31 3.80 9.62
CA GLY A 63 18.56 3.48 11.02
C GLY A 63 19.02 2.03 11.22
N SER A 64 19.35 1.67 12.46
CA SER A 64 19.79 0.31 12.82
C SER A 64 19.21 -0.18 14.16
N ALA A 65 18.35 0.62 14.79
CA ALA A 65 17.84 0.33 16.12
C ALA A 65 16.62 -0.60 16.07
N VAL A 66 16.70 -1.73 16.77
CA VAL A 66 15.58 -2.66 17.00
C VAL A 66 15.59 -3.06 18.46
N THR A 67 14.48 -2.82 19.16
CA THR A 67 14.34 -3.05 20.61
C THR A 67 13.07 -3.84 20.92
N GLY A 68 13.07 -4.59 22.04
CA GLY A 68 11.91 -5.39 22.46
C GLY A 68 11.82 -6.80 21.88
N PHE A 69 12.92 -7.30 21.32
CA PHE A 69 13.07 -8.67 20.82
C PHE A 69 14.31 -9.31 21.48
N PRO A 70 14.19 -10.02 22.62
CA PRO A 70 12.98 -10.49 23.36
C PRO A 70 12.25 -9.43 24.24
N PRO A 71 10.99 -9.67 24.71
CA PRO A 71 10.20 -10.92 24.60
C PRO A 71 9.54 -11.15 23.24
N GLY A 72 9.57 -10.18 22.33
CA GLY A 72 9.19 -10.42 20.95
C GLY A 72 10.14 -11.38 20.25
N THR A 73 9.67 -12.02 19.21
CA THR A 73 10.49 -12.81 18.29
C THR A 73 10.21 -12.44 16.84
N SER A 74 11.21 -12.60 16.01
CA SER A 74 11.16 -12.31 14.58
C SER A 74 11.93 -13.36 13.78
N GLY A 75 11.78 -13.32 12.46
CA GLY A 75 12.77 -13.88 11.55
C GLY A 75 14.09 -13.10 11.61
N VAL A 76 14.88 -13.19 10.53
CA VAL A 76 16.16 -12.50 10.40
C VAL A 76 15.98 -10.99 10.59
N GLN A 77 16.86 -10.38 11.40
CA GLN A 77 16.87 -8.94 11.64
C GLN A 77 17.97 -8.28 10.80
N HIS A 78 17.56 -7.42 9.87
CA HIS A 78 18.42 -6.60 9.03
C HIS A 78 18.53 -5.18 9.61
N LYS A 79 19.66 -4.87 10.26
CA LYS A 79 19.85 -3.62 11.01
C LYS A 79 20.83 -2.70 10.30
N GLY A 80 20.33 -1.85 9.41
CA GLY A 80 21.14 -0.91 8.63
C GLY A 80 22.08 -1.60 7.63
N ASP A 81 21.78 -2.84 7.22
CA ASP A 81 22.57 -3.56 6.23
C ASP A 81 22.10 -3.28 4.79
N SER A 82 22.81 -3.85 3.81
CA SER A 82 22.49 -3.66 2.40
C SER A 82 21.12 -4.25 2.01
N VAL A 83 20.65 -5.28 2.70
CA VAL A 83 19.35 -5.92 2.40
C VAL A 83 18.21 -4.98 2.80
N ALA A 84 18.25 -4.45 4.03
CA ALA A 84 17.28 -3.45 4.49
C ALA A 84 17.39 -2.14 3.70
N THR A 85 18.60 -1.72 3.33
CA THR A 85 18.81 -0.50 2.52
C THR A 85 18.23 -0.64 1.11
N THR A 86 18.33 -1.82 0.50
CA THR A 86 17.75 -2.07 -0.83
C THR A 86 16.23 -2.21 -0.79
N ALA A 87 15.65 -2.50 0.38
CA ALA A 87 14.21 -2.67 0.56
C ALA A 87 13.45 -1.36 0.85
N GLN A 88 14.16 -0.29 1.23
CA GLN A 88 13.61 1.05 1.48
C GLN A 88 13.51 1.87 0.19
#